data_AF-M7MCA3-F1
#
_entry.id   AF-M7MCA3-F1
#
_cell.length_a   1.000
_cell.length_b   1.000
_cell.length_c   1.000
_cell.angle_alpha   90.00
_cell.angle_beta   90.00
_cell.angle_gamma   90.00
#
_symmetry.space_group_name_H-M   'P 1'
#
loop_
_entity.id
_entity.type
_entity.pdbx_description
1 polymer ?
#
loop_
_entity_poly.entity_id
_entity_poly.type
_entity_poly.pdbx_seq_one_letter_code
_entity_poly.pdbx_strand_id
1 'polypeptide(L)'
;MKIITIIGLLVSLNVFSQEMKISDLENLKQNLTAEINKLNDSLKKVDIQIAFLKSSEIKKMVSDSSLTSYAREKAYIKKSPNVMGEIITKLTEKKQVVLLDYYDGYFGICTDSICGYMSEMWIEKNKKIYEFIKVKKEEQKELKRLEYENKLKLKQAEYAKLEKEYIKKYGQKTYDKLMQGYYWIGMNREMATISLGRPKDINRTVGSWGVHEQWVYDGIYLYFENGKLTSYQN
;
A
#
# COMPACT_ATOMS: atom_id res chain seq x y z
N MET A 1 30.24 -11.04 -32.74
CA MET A 1 29.90 -10.98 -34.18
C MET A 1 28.37 -10.97 -34.31
N LYS A 2 27.73 -9.78 -34.42
CA LYS A 2 26.32 -9.52 -34.82
C LYS A 2 25.91 -8.05 -34.50
N ILE A 3 26.72 -7.06 -34.90
CA ILE A 3 26.38 -5.62 -34.80
C ILE A 3 26.22 -4.98 -36.20
N ILE A 4 26.33 -5.77 -37.27
CA ILE A 4 26.36 -5.26 -38.66
C ILE A 4 24.95 -5.23 -39.32
N THR A 5 23.91 -5.81 -38.71
CA THR A 5 22.64 -6.01 -39.43
C THR A 5 21.67 -4.82 -39.47
N ILE A 6 21.90 -3.74 -38.70
CA ILE A 6 20.91 -2.64 -38.58
C ILE A 6 21.15 -1.50 -39.59
N ILE A 7 22.36 -1.32 -40.10
CA ILE A 7 22.67 -0.25 -41.08
C ILE A 7 22.32 -0.66 -42.53
N GLY A 8 22.11 -1.96 -42.78
CA GLY A 8 21.74 -2.47 -44.11
C GLY A 8 20.29 -2.22 -44.54
N LEU A 9 19.40 -1.78 -43.64
CA LEU A 9 17.97 -1.63 -43.95
C LEU A 9 17.56 -0.24 -44.48
N LEU A 10 18.40 0.78 -44.30
CA LEU A 10 18.09 2.14 -44.78
C LEU A 10 18.53 2.38 -46.24
N VAL A 11 19.48 1.58 -46.75
CA VAL A 11 20.03 1.76 -48.10
C VAL A 11 19.22 1.01 -49.18
N SER A 12 18.37 0.06 -48.81
CA SER A 12 17.51 -0.68 -49.77
C SER A 12 16.21 0.04 -50.15
N LEU A 13 15.87 1.18 -49.54
CA LEU A 13 14.63 1.91 -49.86
C LEU A 13 14.69 2.73 -51.16
N ASN A 14 15.87 2.90 -51.77
CA ASN A 14 16.01 3.70 -53.00
C ASN A 14 16.05 2.88 -54.30
N VAL A 15 15.90 1.55 -54.24
CA VAL A 15 15.96 0.70 -55.44
C VAL A 15 14.91 -0.42 -55.39
N PHE A 16 13.63 -0.10 -55.23
CA PHE A 16 12.53 -0.94 -55.72
C PHE A 16 11.32 -0.05 -56.05
N SER A 17 11.04 0.08 -57.33
CA SER A 17 9.89 0.75 -57.93
C SER A 17 8.68 -0.19 -57.96
N GLN A 18 7.47 0.36 -57.80
CA GLN A 18 6.11 -0.21 -57.84
C GLN A 18 5.45 -0.53 -56.48
N GLU A 19 4.49 0.32 -56.11
CA GLU A 19 3.41 0.22 -55.11
C GLU A 19 3.60 -0.74 -53.92
N MET A 20 4.23 -0.26 -52.84
CA MET A 20 3.76 -0.73 -51.52
C MET A 20 2.33 -0.25 -51.37
N LYS A 21 1.37 -1.17 -51.30
CA LYS A 21 -0.01 -0.80 -50.98
C LYS A 21 -0.03 -0.30 -49.54
N ILE A 22 -0.93 0.63 -49.23
CA ILE A 22 -1.12 1.14 -47.86
C ILE A 22 -1.23 -0.03 -46.85
N SER A 23 -1.90 -1.12 -47.25
CA SER A 23 -2.00 -2.36 -46.49
C SER A 23 -0.65 -2.99 -46.11
N ASP A 24 0.37 -2.95 -46.98
CA ASP A 24 1.68 -3.55 -46.70
C ASP A 24 2.46 -2.71 -45.68
N LEU A 25 2.36 -1.39 -45.79
CA LEU A 25 2.92 -0.45 -44.82
C LEU A 25 2.21 -0.54 -43.47
N GLU A 26 0.89 -0.74 -43.46
CA GLU A 26 0.10 -0.97 -42.25
C GLU A 26 0.50 -2.27 -41.56
N ASN A 27 0.68 -3.36 -42.32
CA ASN A 27 1.16 -4.64 -41.79
C ASN A 27 2.57 -4.51 -41.21
N LEU A 28 3.49 -3.83 -41.91
CA LEU A 28 4.83 -3.56 -41.40
C LEU A 28 4.80 -2.73 -40.12
N LYS A 29 3.96 -1.69 -40.05
CA LYS A 29 3.75 -0.88 -38.83
C LYS A 29 3.25 -1.74 -37.67
N GLN A 30 2.29 -2.63 -37.90
CA GLN A 30 1.78 -3.53 -36.87
C GLN A 30 2.88 -4.47 -36.36
N ASN A 31 3.66 -5.07 -37.25
CA ASN A 31 4.78 -5.93 -36.88
C ASN A 31 5.84 -5.20 -36.05
N LEU A 32 6.26 -4.01 -36.50
CA LEU A 32 7.21 -3.17 -35.74
C LEU A 32 6.66 -2.78 -34.37
N THR A 33 5.35 -2.49 -34.28
CA THR A 33 4.69 -2.19 -33.00
C THR A 33 4.74 -3.39 -32.05
N ALA A 34 4.51 -4.60 -32.56
CA ALA A 34 4.60 -5.83 -31.78
C ALA A 34 6.04 -6.09 -31.28
N GLU A 35 7.05 -5.83 -32.12
CA GLU A 35 8.46 -5.93 -31.72
C GLU A 35 8.84 -4.92 -30.65
N ILE A 36 8.40 -3.66 -30.77
CA ILE A 36 8.59 -2.61 -29.76
C ILE A 36 8.01 -3.07 -28.42
N ASN A 37 6.80 -3.63 -28.42
CA ASN A 37 6.17 -4.13 -27.19
C ASN A 37 6.98 -5.26 -26.56
N LYS A 38 7.46 -6.22 -27.36
CA LYS A 38 8.32 -7.32 -26.88
C LYS A 38 9.65 -6.81 -26.31
N LEU A 39 10.25 -5.80 -26.92
CA LEU A 39 11.48 -5.16 -26.44
C LEU A 39 11.23 -4.43 -25.13
N ASN A 40 10.11 -3.71 -25.01
CA ASN A 40 9.71 -3.04 -23.76
C ASN A 40 9.50 -4.05 -22.61
N ASP A 41 8.85 -5.18 -22.87
CA ASP A 41 8.72 -6.25 -21.88
C ASP A 41 10.07 -6.84 -21.46
N SER A 42 10.99 -6.98 -22.41
CA SER A 42 12.34 -7.48 -22.13
C SER A 42 13.16 -6.48 -21.31
N LEU A 43 13.06 -5.19 -21.62
CA LEU A 43 13.67 -4.12 -20.83
C LEU A 43 13.15 -4.16 -19.38
N LYS A 44 11.84 -4.28 -19.20
CA LYS A 44 11.23 -4.40 -17.88
C LYS A 44 11.78 -5.59 -17.09
N LYS A 45 12.00 -6.73 -17.73
CA LYS A 45 12.62 -7.91 -17.08
C LYS A 45 14.07 -7.63 -16.68
N VAL A 46 14.85 -6.96 -17.53
CA VAL A 46 16.24 -6.58 -17.22
C VAL A 46 16.27 -5.59 -16.05
N ASP A 47 15.38 -4.61 -16.01
CA ASP A 47 15.28 -3.66 -14.90
C ASP A 47 14.98 -4.36 -13.57
N ILE A 48 14.12 -5.37 -13.58
CA ILE A 48 13.84 -6.21 -12.41
C ILE A 48 15.10 -6.96 -11.95
N GLN A 49 15.85 -7.55 -12.88
CA GLN A 49 17.10 -8.25 -12.55
C GLN A 49 18.15 -7.30 -11.98
N ILE A 50 18.30 -6.10 -12.56
CA ILE A 50 19.20 -5.06 -12.05
C ILE A 50 18.79 -4.66 -10.63
N ALA A 51 17.50 -4.42 -10.39
CA ALA A 51 17.00 -4.07 -9.06
C ALA A 51 17.27 -5.19 -8.03
N PHE A 52 17.06 -6.45 -8.41
CA PHE A 52 17.34 -7.61 -7.56
C PHE A 52 18.83 -7.72 -7.21
N LEU A 53 19.72 -7.60 -8.21
CA LEU A 53 21.17 -7.67 -8.00
C LEU A 53 21.66 -6.52 -7.11
N LYS A 54 21.22 -5.29 -7.35
CA LYS A 54 21.54 -4.13 -6.50
C LYS A 54 21.06 -4.34 -5.06
N SER A 55 19.84 -4.82 -4.88
CA SER A 55 19.30 -5.17 -3.56
C SER A 55 20.16 -6.23 -2.87
N SER A 56 20.57 -7.29 -3.60
CA SER A 56 21.42 -8.36 -3.06
C SER A 56 22.79 -7.85 -2.60
N GLU A 57 23.44 -7.03 -3.43
CA GLU A 57 24.72 -6.39 -3.10
C GLU A 57 24.59 -5.51 -1.84
N ILE A 58 23.56 -4.67 -1.79
CA ILE A 58 23.27 -3.80 -0.64
C ILE A 58 22.97 -4.62 0.62
N LYS A 59 22.16 -5.67 0.53
CA LYS A 59 21.85 -6.56 1.66
C LYS A 59 23.10 -7.24 2.20
N LYS A 60 24.01 -7.66 1.31
CA LYS A 60 25.31 -8.20 1.71
C LYS A 60 26.14 -7.16 2.45
N MET A 61 26.24 -5.93 1.93
CA MET A 61 27.00 -4.84 2.55
C MET A 61 26.47 -4.43 3.94
N VAL A 62 25.15 -4.52 4.14
CA VAL A 62 24.55 -4.32 5.45
C VAL A 62 24.89 -5.49 6.38
N SER A 63 24.75 -6.73 5.90
CA SER A 63 25.00 -7.93 6.70
C SER A 63 26.46 -8.11 7.12
N ASP A 64 27.41 -7.70 6.29
CA ASP A 64 28.85 -7.76 6.60
C ASP A 64 29.39 -6.44 7.16
N SER A 65 28.51 -5.48 7.48
CA SER A 65 28.85 -4.16 8.04
C SER A 65 29.80 -3.32 7.17
N SER A 66 29.91 -3.61 5.88
CA SER A 66 30.76 -2.86 4.95
C SER A 66 30.11 -1.60 4.38
N LEU A 67 28.79 -1.41 4.53
CA LEU A 67 28.10 -0.17 4.16
C LEU A 67 28.42 0.93 5.18
N THR A 68 29.46 1.72 4.90
CA THR A 68 29.90 2.79 5.79
C THR A 68 29.75 4.20 5.19
N SER A 69 29.69 5.19 6.06
CA SER A 69 29.67 6.61 5.73
C SER A 69 30.35 7.42 6.84
N TYR A 70 30.45 8.74 6.67
CA TYR A 70 30.82 9.67 7.72
C TYR A 70 29.60 10.45 8.24
N ALA A 71 29.43 10.42 9.55
CA ALA A 71 28.55 11.31 10.29
C ALA A 71 29.29 12.62 10.61
N ARG A 72 28.62 13.74 10.41
CA ARG A 72 29.14 15.08 10.74
C ARG A 72 29.26 15.28 12.24
N GLU A 73 30.15 16.18 12.65
CA GLU A 73 30.26 16.64 14.03
C GLU A 73 28.89 17.11 14.57
N LYS A 74 28.66 16.95 15.87
CA LYS A 74 27.44 17.36 16.59
C LYS A 74 26.19 16.55 16.22
N ALA A 75 26.32 15.50 15.41
CA ALA A 75 25.23 14.57 15.13
C ALA A 75 24.78 13.85 16.40
N TYR A 76 23.47 13.63 16.51
CA TYR A 76 22.86 12.92 17.62
C TYR A 76 22.60 11.46 17.25
N ILE A 77 22.99 10.55 18.13
CA ILE A 77 22.58 9.15 18.11
C ILE A 77 21.41 9.00 19.08
N LYS A 78 20.30 8.43 18.62
CA LYS A 78 19.04 8.32 19.36
C LYS A 78 18.59 6.88 19.53
N LYS A 79 17.78 6.59 20.54
CA LYS A 79 17.16 5.27 20.74
C LYS A 79 16.05 4.95 19.73
N SER A 80 15.47 5.97 19.09
CA SER A 80 14.36 5.78 18.13
C SER A 80 14.48 6.71 16.93
N PRO A 81 14.01 6.30 15.74
CA PRO A 81 14.12 7.04 14.48
C PRO A 81 13.04 8.13 14.36
N ASN A 82 12.99 9.06 15.33
CA ASN A 82 12.07 10.18 15.29
C ASN A 82 12.62 11.39 16.08
N VAL A 83 11.97 12.54 15.89
CA VAL A 83 12.41 13.82 16.47
C VAL A 83 12.42 13.75 18.01
N MET A 84 11.48 13.04 18.61
CA MET A 84 11.35 12.88 20.06
C MET A 84 12.16 11.70 20.63
N GLY A 85 12.91 10.98 19.78
CA GLY A 85 13.74 9.87 20.23
C GLY A 85 14.78 10.32 21.24
N GLU A 86 14.88 9.59 22.36
CA GLU A 86 15.83 9.81 23.45
C GLU A 86 17.26 9.82 22.89
N ILE A 87 18.05 10.84 23.27
CA ILE A 87 19.43 10.98 22.83
C ILE A 87 20.29 10.00 23.63
N ILE A 88 20.97 9.09 22.94
CA ILE A 88 22.00 8.21 23.52
C ILE A 88 23.27 9.02 23.72
N THR A 89 23.73 9.69 22.67
CA THR A 89 24.94 10.52 22.71
C THR A 89 24.96 11.52 21.56
N LYS A 90 25.92 12.46 21.63
CA LYS A 90 26.23 13.44 20.59
C LYS A 90 27.68 13.26 20.16
N LEU A 91 27.92 13.23 18.85
CA LEU A 91 29.28 13.16 18.32
C LEU A 91 30.04 14.47 18.58
N THR A 92 31.28 14.34 19.06
CA THR A 92 32.20 15.46 19.31
C THR A 92 33.05 15.81 18.08
N GLU A 93 33.12 14.90 17.10
CA GLU A 93 33.89 15.04 15.87
C GLU A 93 33.20 14.29 14.72
N LYS A 94 33.67 14.53 13.50
CA LYS A 94 33.25 13.75 12.33
C LYS A 94 33.69 12.30 12.51
N LYS A 95 32.79 11.34 12.30
CA LYS A 95 33.04 9.94 12.62
C LYS A 95 32.56 8.98 11.55
N GLN A 96 33.33 7.93 11.30
CA GLN A 96 32.86 6.85 10.43
C GLN A 96 31.78 6.03 11.14
N VAL A 97 30.71 5.71 10.42
CA VAL A 97 29.56 4.96 10.91
C VAL A 97 29.24 3.83 9.93
N VAL A 98 28.82 2.69 10.46
CA VAL A 98 28.17 1.60 9.70
C VAL A 98 26.69 1.93 9.58
N LEU A 99 26.13 1.81 8.38
CA LEU A 99 24.71 1.99 8.11
C LEU A 99 24.02 0.61 8.07
N LEU A 100 23.09 0.39 9.00
CA LEU A 100 22.41 -0.89 9.18
C LEU A 100 21.00 -0.91 8.57
N ASP A 101 20.27 0.20 8.73
CA ASP A 101 18.91 0.30 8.23
C ASP A 101 18.59 1.74 7.85
N TYR A 102 17.45 1.94 7.20
CA TYR A 102 16.91 3.26 6.93
C TYR A 102 15.40 3.25 7.12
N TYR A 103 14.90 4.13 7.98
CA TYR A 103 13.47 4.30 8.24
C TYR A 103 13.15 5.79 8.40
N ASP A 104 12.20 6.28 7.60
CA ASP A 104 11.61 7.62 7.74
C ASP A 104 12.62 8.78 7.92
N GLY A 105 13.68 8.80 7.11
CA GLY A 105 14.71 9.84 7.19
C GLY A 105 15.75 9.65 8.29
N TYR A 106 15.79 8.48 8.93
CA TYR A 106 16.80 8.09 9.89
C TYR A 106 17.52 6.83 9.43
N PHE A 107 18.84 6.80 9.62
CA PHE A 107 19.63 5.58 9.51
C PHE A 107 19.71 4.90 10.86
N GLY A 108 19.53 3.58 10.88
CA GLY A 108 20.10 2.76 11.94
C GLY A 108 21.61 2.72 11.71
N ILE A 109 22.39 3.12 12.71
CA ILE A 109 23.85 3.20 12.61
C ILE A 109 24.53 2.52 13.79
N CYS A 110 25.78 2.11 13.59
CA CYS A 110 26.70 1.78 14.67
C CYS A 110 28.04 2.48 14.44
N THR A 111 28.68 2.89 15.54
CA THR A 111 30.04 3.43 15.54
C THR A 111 30.69 3.14 16.87
N ASP A 112 31.96 2.74 16.85
CA ASP A 112 32.68 2.10 17.95
C ASP A 112 31.89 0.91 18.55
N SER A 113 31.13 1.17 19.61
CA SER A 113 30.27 0.21 20.31
C SER A 113 28.90 0.80 20.64
N ILE A 114 28.56 1.94 20.01
CA ILE A 114 27.28 2.63 20.19
C ILE A 114 26.46 2.46 18.92
N CYS A 115 25.29 1.85 19.07
CA CYS A 115 24.31 1.71 18.01
C CYS A 115 23.05 2.50 18.33
N GLY A 116 22.39 3.00 17.30
CA GLY A 116 21.14 3.73 17.45
C GLY A 116 20.69 4.31 16.12
N TYR A 117 19.87 5.36 16.20
CA TYR A 117 19.33 6.03 15.03
C TYR A 117 19.91 7.42 14.89
N MET A 118 20.25 7.79 13.65
CA MET A 118 20.78 9.11 13.30
C MET A 118 20.01 9.67 12.12
N SER A 119 19.61 10.95 12.20
CA SER A 119 18.95 11.61 11.08
C SER A 119 19.85 11.61 9.85
N GLU A 120 19.27 11.35 8.68
CA GLU A 120 19.97 11.32 7.40
C GLU A 120 20.62 12.66 7.01
N MET A 121 20.23 13.75 7.68
CA MET A 121 20.82 15.08 7.49
C MET A 121 22.28 15.15 7.99
N TRP A 122 22.64 14.27 8.93
CA TRP A 122 23.98 14.22 9.52
C TRP A 122 24.94 13.28 8.76
N ILE A 123 24.43 12.49 7.81
CA ILE A 123 25.19 11.47 7.09
C ILE A 123 25.64 12.02 5.74
N GLU A 124 26.92 11.85 5.44
CA GLU A 124 27.48 12.16 4.11
C GLU A 124 27.05 11.10 3.09
N LYS A 125 26.25 11.50 2.10
CA LYS A 125 25.67 10.55 1.13
C LYS A 125 26.50 10.48 -0.14
N ASN A 126 26.81 9.26 -0.56
CA ASN A 126 27.35 8.96 -1.90
C ASN A 126 26.32 8.16 -2.71
N LYS A 127 26.66 7.80 -3.95
CA LYS A 127 25.77 7.04 -4.85
C LYS A 127 25.22 5.76 -4.20
N LYS A 128 26.05 4.98 -3.51
CA LYS A 128 25.65 3.72 -2.87
C LYS A 128 24.64 3.96 -1.74
N ILE A 129 24.83 5.02 -0.96
CA ILE A 129 23.92 5.38 0.13
C ILE A 129 22.56 5.84 -0.43
N TYR A 130 22.54 6.62 -1.52
CA TYR A 130 21.29 6.97 -2.18
C TYR A 130 20.55 5.74 -2.73
N GLU A 131 21.28 4.78 -3.31
CA GLU A 131 20.70 3.50 -3.77
C GLU A 131 20.14 2.70 -2.59
N PHE A 132 20.84 2.63 -1.46
CA PHE A 132 20.35 1.99 -0.24
C PHE A 132 19.07 2.63 0.31
N ILE A 133 19.04 3.97 0.42
CA ILE A 133 17.83 4.71 0.82
C ILE A 133 16.67 4.37 -0.11
N LYS A 134 16.89 4.35 -1.43
CA LYS A 134 15.85 4.07 -2.43
C LYS A 134 15.28 2.66 -2.22
N VAL A 135 16.14 1.65 -2.12
CA VAL A 135 15.72 0.25 -1.89
C VAL A 135 14.90 0.13 -0.60
N LYS A 136 15.35 0.77 0.49
CA LYS A 136 14.63 0.74 1.78
C LYS A 136 13.27 1.43 1.73
N LYS A 137 13.15 2.56 1.01
CA LYS A 137 11.86 3.23 0.80
C LYS A 137 10.89 2.38 -0.02
N GLU A 138 11.39 1.69 -1.06
CA GLU A 138 10.59 0.78 -1.88
C GLU A 138 10.11 -0.44 -1.07
N GLU A 139 11.00 -1.05 -0.28
CA GLU A 139 10.67 -2.14 0.64
C GLU A 139 9.56 -1.75 1.63
N GLN A 140 9.67 -0.57 2.26
CA GLN A 140 8.65 -0.06 3.18
C GLN A 140 7.31 0.19 2.50
N LYS A 141 7.33 0.71 1.27
CA LYS A 141 6.11 0.97 0.51
C LYS A 141 5.39 -0.34 0.17
N GLU A 142 6.14 -1.36 -0.25
CA GLU A 142 5.57 -2.66 -0.57
C GLU A 142 5.06 -3.37 0.68
N LEU A 143 5.77 -3.29 1.81
CA LEU A 143 5.30 -3.86 3.08
C LEU A 143 3.96 -3.24 3.50
N LYS A 144 3.83 -1.91 3.46
CA LYS A 144 2.56 -1.21 3.76
C LYS A 144 1.44 -1.62 2.82
N ARG A 145 1.75 -1.84 1.54
CA ARG A 145 0.78 -2.31 0.55
C ARG A 145 0.28 -3.72 0.90
N LEU A 146 1.20 -4.64 1.20
CA LEU A 146 0.86 -6.00 1.58
C LEU A 146 0.05 -6.05 2.88
N GLU A 147 0.38 -5.23 3.87
CA GLU A 147 -0.40 -5.08 5.11
C GLU A 147 -1.83 -4.61 4.82
N TYR A 148 -1.99 -3.63 3.93
CA TYR A 148 -3.29 -3.13 3.52
C TYR A 148 -4.12 -4.20 2.77
N GLU A 149 -3.51 -4.89 1.80
CA GLU A 149 -4.14 -5.98 1.06
C GLU A 149 -4.58 -7.13 2.00
N ASN A 150 -3.73 -7.50 2.96
CA ASN A 150 -4.06 -8.51 3.97
C ASN A 150 -5.22 -8.05 4.87
N LYS A 151 -5.23 -6.79 5.31
CA LYS A 151 -6.34 -6.23 6.09
C LYS A 151 -7.66 -6.26 5.33
N LEU A 152 -7.64 -5.92 4.03
CA LEU A 152 -8.82 -6.03 3.17
C LEU A 152 -9.31 -7.47 3.03
N LYS A 153 -8.39 -8.42 2.82
CA LYS A 153 -8.72 -9.84 2.69
C LYS A 153 -9.35 -10.40 3.97
N LEU A 154 -8.79 -10.05 5.13
CA LEU A 154 -9.36 -10.43 6.43
C LEU A 154 -10.75 -9.84 6.64
N LYS A 155 -10.93 -8.55 6.31
CA LYS A 155 -12.23 -7.88 6.40
C LYS A 155 -13.27 -8.51 5.45
N GLN A 156 -12.89 -8.87 4.23
CA GLN A 156 -13.76 -9.59 3.30
C GLN A 156 -14.15 -10.98 3.82
N ALA A 157 -13.20 -11.73 4.38
CA ALA A 157 -13.49 -13.03 4.97
C ALA A 157 -14.43 -12.93 6.18
N GLU A 158 -14.27 -11.88 6.99
CA GLU A 158 -15.16 -11.58 8.11
C GLU A 158 -16.58 -11.25 7.62
N TYR A 159 -16.73 -10.39 6.61
CA TYR A 159 -18.05 -10.10 6.03
C TYR A 159 -18.70 -11.33 5.41
N ALA A 160 -17.96 -12.16 4.68
CA ALA A 160 -18.49 -13.38 4.09
C ALA A 160 -18.96 -14.38 5.15
N LYS A 161 -18.30 -14.42 6.32
CA LYS A 161 -18.75 -15.22 7.47
C LYS A 161 -20.06 -14.64 8.03
N LEU A 162 -20.10 -13.33 8.26
CA LEU A 162 -21.25 -12.64 8.81
C LEU A 162 -22.49 -12.75 7.92
N GLU A 163 -22.30 -12.61 6.61
CA GLU A 163 -23.32 -12.85 5.59
C GLU A 163 -23.96 -14.23 5.74
N LYS A 164 -23.15 -15.29 5.83
CA LYS A 164 -23.64 -16.66 6.03
C LYS A 164 -24.42 -16.80 7.33
N GLU A 165 -23.98 -16.16 8.41
CA GLU A 165 -24.68 -16.16 9.69
C GLU A 165 -26.04 -15.45 9.60
N TYR A 166 -26.11 -14.30 8.95
CA TYR A 166 -27.36 -13.55 8.77
C TYR A 166 -28.34 -14.25 7.82
N ILE A 167 -27.86 -14.80 6.71
CA ILE A 167 -28.69 -15.61 5.81
C ILE A 167 -29.25 -16.83 6.56
N LYS A 168 -28.42 -17.51 7.38
CA LYS A 168 -28.88 -18.62 8.21
C LYS A 168 -29.93 -18.19 9.24
N LYS A 169 -29.77 -17.01 9.84
CA LYS A 169 -30.64 -16.50 10.92
C LYS A 169 -31.97 -15.93 10.43
N TYR A 170 -31.99 -15.22 9.31
CA TYR A 170 -33.14 -14.46 8.84
C TYR A 170 -33.69 -14.91 7.48
N GLY A 171 -32.96 -15.78 6.77
CA GLY A 171 -33.26 -16.20 5.41
C GLY A 171 -32.79 -15.20 4.36
N GLN A 172 -32.54 -15.71 3.15
CA GLN A 172 -32.01 -14.92 2.03
C GLN A 172 -32.86 -13.67 1.72
N LYS A 173 -34.18 -13.83 1.57
CA LYS A 173 -35.09 -12.71 1.25
C LYS A 173 -35.02 -11.57 2.26
N THR A 174 -34.90 -11.89 3.55
CA THR A 174 -34.79 -10.87 4.60
C THR A 174 -33.43 -10.21 4.52
N TYR A 175 -32.36 -10.99 4.41
CA TYR A 175 -31.00 -10.47 4.27
C TYR A 175 -30.84 -9.54 3.08
N ASP A 176 -31.39 -9.88 1.91
CA ASP A 176 -31.36 -9.04 0.71
C ASP A 176 -32.03 -7.68 0.94
N LYS A 177 -33.13 -7.65 1.71
CA LYS A 177 -33.78 -6.39 2.10
C LYS A 177 -32.90 -5.56 3.04
N LEU A 178 -32.27 -6.21 4.02
CA LEU A 178 -31.36 -5.53 4.94
C LEU A 178 -30.22 -4.88 4.16
N MET A 179 -29.56 -5.62 3.27
CA MET A 179 -28.45 -5.13 2.46
C MET A 179 -28.81 -3.99 1.50
N GLN A 180 -30.09 -3.86 1.15
CA GLN A 180 -30.62 -2.76 0.34
C GLN A 180 -31.03 -1.52 1.16
N GLY A 181 -30.86 -1.54 2.49
CA GLY A 181 -31.22 -0.40 3.35
C GLY A 181 -32.71 -0.33 3.71
N TYR A 182 -33.48 -1.40 3.53
CA TYR A 182 -34.89 -1.41 3.90
C TYR A 182 -35.13 -1.62 5.40
N TYR A 183 -36.08 -0.85 5.93
CA TYR A 183 -36.63 -1.02 7.28
C TYR A 183 -38.15 -1.22 7.21
N TRP A 184 -38.72 -1.93 8.19
CA TRP A 184 -40.16 -2.23 8.25
C TRP A 184 -40.64 -2.49 9.68
N ILE A 185 -41.91 -2.21 9.94
CA ILE A 185 -42.54 -2.46 11.23
C ILE A 185 -42.42 -3.93 11.61
N GLY A 186 -41.99 -4.18 12.85
CA GLY A 186 -41.76 -5.51 13.41
C GLY A 186 -40.31 -6.00 13.30
N MET A 187 -39.43 -5.32 12.55
CA MET A 187 -38.00 -5.66 12.54
C MET A 187 -37.36 -5.42 13.91
N ASN A 188 -36.31 -6.16 14.24
CA ASN A 188 -35.59 -5.96 15.50
C ASN A 188 -34.38 -5.00 15.32
N ARG A 189 -33.75 -4.62 16.43
CA ARG A 189 -32.59 -3.71 16.46
C ARG A 189 -31.39 -4.19 15.64
N GLU A 190 -31.13 -5.50 15.63
CA GLU A 190 -30.02 -6.08 14.87
C GLU A 190 -30.27 -5.95 13.38
N MET A 191 -31.49 -6.25 12.91
CA MET A 191 -31.90 -6.00 11.53
C MET A 191 -31.73 -4.52 11.16
N ALA A 192 -32.14 -3.59 12.03
CA ALA A 192 -32.00 -2.17 11.75
C ALA A 192 -30.53 -1.74 11.65
N THR A 193 -29.67 -2.31 12.51
CA THR A 193 -28.22 -2.07 12.48
C THR A 193 -27.56 -2.65 11.22
N ILE A 194 -27.96 -3.84 10.78
CA ILE A 194 -27.47 -4.44 9.53
C ILE A 194 -27.89 -3.56 8.34
N SER A 195 -29.12 -3.05 8.36
CA SER A 195 -29.68 -2.34 7.22
C SER A 195 -29.23 -0.88 7.09
N LEU A 196 -29.26 -0.14 8.20
CA LEU A 196 -28.99 1.30 8.21
C LEU A 196 -27.65 1.66 8.86
N GLY A 197 -26.94 0.68 9.40
CA GLY A 197 -25.76 0.91 10.21
C GLY A 197 -26.10 1.38 11.62
N ARG A 198 -25.07 1.89 12.33
CA ARG A 198 -25.25 2.42 13.69
C ARG A 198 -25.96 3.78 13.63
N PRO A 199 -26.99 4.02 14.45
CA PRO A 199 -27.61 5.34 14.55
C PRO A 199 -26.61 6.36 15.11
N LYS A 200 -26.86 7.64 14.86
CA LYS A 200 -26.11 8.75 15.44
C LYS A 200 -26.33 8.83 16.94
N ASP A 201 -27.59 8.74 17.35
CA ASP A 201 -28.01 8.79 18.74
C ASP A 201 -29.11 7.76 19.02
N ILE A 202 -29.17 7.31 20.27
CA ILE A 202 -30.22 6.43 20.78
C ILE A 202 -30.78 7.04 22.08
N ASN A 203 -32.01 7.53 22.02
CA ASN A 203 -32.75 7.99 23.19
C ASN A 203 -33.53 6.82 23.79
N ARG A 204 -33.12 6.34 24.97
CA ARG A 204 -33.66 5.14 25.60
C ARG A 204 -34.34 5.44 26.92
N THR A 205 -35.59 4.98 27.08
CA THR A 205 -36.38 5.07 28.30
C THR A 205 -36.81 3.69 28.77
N VAL A 206 -36.75 3.44 30.07
CA VAL A 206 -37.20 2.18 30.70
C VAL A 206 -38.20 2.51 31.79
N GLY A 207 -39.37 1.89 31.74
CA GLY A 207 -40.42 2.03 32.74
C GLY A 207 -41.12 0.71 33.02
N SER A 208 -42.15 0.73 33.87
CA SER A 208 -42.99 -0.45 34.16
C SER A 208 -43.73 -0.98 32.92
N TRP A 209 -43.91 -0.13 31.90
CA TRP A 209 -44.48 -0.46 30.59
C TRP A 209 -43.49 -1.07 29.59
N GLY A 210 -42.21 -1.21 29.96
CA GLY A 210 -41.17 -1.81 29.12
C GLY A 210 -40.09 -0.83 28.68
N VAL A 211 -39.44 -1.13 27.56
CA VAL A 211 -38.33 -0.36 27.00
C VAL A 211 -38.76 0.36 25.72
N HIS A 212 -38.64 1.68 25.71
CA HIS A 212 -38.84 2.53 24.53
C HIS A 212 -37.50 3.08 24.06
N GLU A 213 -37.21 2.99 22.76
CA GLU A 213 -35.99 3.51 22.15
C GLU A 213 -36.31 4.29 20.88
N GLN A 214 -35.82 5.52 20.76
CA GLN A 214 -35.78 6.27 19.51
C GLN A 214 -34.34 6.25 18.97
N TRP A 215 -34.17 5.72 17.77
CA TRP A 215 -32.90 5.70 17.06
C TRP A 215 -32.89 6.80 16.01
N VAL A 216 -31.89 7.67 16.08
CA VAL A 216 -31.75 8.86 15.24
C VAL A 216 -30.72 8.62 14.14
N TYR A 217 -31.14 8.76 12.89
CA TYR A 217 -30.29 8.75 11.70
C TYR A 217 -30.39 10.10 10.97
N ASP A 218 -29.67 10.25 9.86
CA ASP A 218 -29.83 11.43 8.99
C ASP A 218 -31.18 11.41 8.26
N GLY A 219 -32.12 12.22 8.75
CA GLY A 219 -33.45 12.37 8.15
C GLY A 219 -34.39 11.18 8.40
N ILE A 220 -34.01 10.22 9.24
CA ILE A 220 -34.84 9.05 9.58
C ILE A 220 -34.82 8.83 11.10
N TYR A 221 -36.00 8.61 11.68
CA TYR A 221 -36.17 8.25 13.08
C TYR A 221 -36.90 6.92 13.19
N LEU A 222 -36.33 5.96 13.92
CA LEU A 222 -36.94 4.66 14.18
C LEU A 222 -37.35 4.55 15.65
N TYR A 223 -38.60 4.16 15.92
CA TYR A 223 -39.13 4.02 17.28
C TYR A 223 -39.36 2.54 17.61
N PHE A 224 -38.64 2.03 18.60
CA PHE A 224 -38.71 0.64 19.04
C PHE A 224 -39.45 0.53 20.36
N GLU A 225 -40.35 -0.45 20.45
CA GLU A 225 -40.94 -0.92 21.70
C GLU A 225 -40.43 -2.33 21.99
N ASN A 226 -39.81 -2.52 23.15
CA ASN A 226 -39.27 -3.80 23.61
C ASN A 226 -38.38 -4.49 22.54
N GLY A 227 -37.61 -3.69 21.80
CA GLY A 227 -36.67 -4.15 20.78
C GLY A 227 -37.27 -4.48 19.41
N LYS A 228 -38.56 -4.18 19.16
CA LYS A 228 -39.20 -4.28 17.84
C LYS A 228 -39.60 -2.90 17.33
N LEU A 229 -39.35 -2.63 16.05
CA LEU A 229 -39.73 -1.37 15.39
C LEU A 229 -41.26 -1.27 15.32
N THR A 230 -41.84 -0.22 15.90
CA THR A 230 -43.30 0.00 15.95
C THR A 230 -43.75 1.18 15.11
N SER A 231 -42.90 2.20 14.93
CA SER A 231 -43.15 3.32 14.02
C SER A 231 -41.83 3.94 13.53
N TYR A 232 -41.91 4.77 12.49
CA TYR A 232 -40.77 5.53 11.98
C TYR A 232 -41.24 6.87 11.40
N GLN A 233 -40.30 7.81 11.24
CA GLN A 233 -40.50 9.12 10.63
C GLN A 233 -39.38 9.36 9.61
N ASN A 234 -39.72 9.80 8.41
CA ASN A 234 -38.81 10.11 7.30
C ASN A 234 -39.20 11.40 6.57
#